data_AF-A0A0H4KAU0-F1
#
_entry.id   AF-A0A0H4KAU0-F1
#
_cell.length_a   1.000
_cell.length_b   1.000
_cell.length_c   1.000
_cell.angle_alpha   90.00
_cell.angle_beta   90.00
_cell.angle_gamma   90.00
#
_symmetry.space_group_name_H-M   'P 1'
#
loop_
_entity.id
_entity.type
_entity.pdbx_description
1 polymer ?
#
loop_
_entity_poly.entity_id
_entity_poly.type
_entity_poly.pdbx_seq_one_letter_code
_entity_poly.pdbx_strand_id
1 'polypeptide(L)'
;MALMKKKADLLLHPVRMRIVQALVEENMTAYGLIHELKDVPQATMYRQLQTLLKEELIQVIEEKMVKGSVEKVYGAVKSAVNISREEFQAYSNEEHLHFFLTYHTHLLTEVQNYLLHENKTTDFGYGFTPFHLTKEEKKDFFVRYKALMEEFSSKAPHEDRTKLTLATIFIPTTE
;
A
#
# COMPACT_ATOMS: atom_id res chain seq x y z
N MET A 1 -26.51 -15.87 4.16
CA MET A 1 -25.77 -15.44 2.95
C MET A 1 -24.40 -15.00 3.39
N ALA A 2 -23.34 -15.65 2.92
CA ALA A 2 -21.98 -15.28 3.28
C ALA A 2 -21.74 -13.82 2.90
N LEU A 3 -21.35 -13.00 3.88
CA LEU A 3 -20.93 -11.62 3.68
C LEU A 3 -19.80 -11.64 2.63
N MET A 4 -20.06 -11.15 1.41
CA MET A 4 -18.98 -10.79 0.49
C MET A 4 -18.14 -9.75 1.23
N LYS A 5 -16.99 -10.16 1.77
CA LYS A 5 -16.02 -9.20 2.33
C LYS A 5 -15.58 -8.32 1.18
N LYS A 6 -15.73 -7.00 1.34
CA LYS A 6 -15.32 -6.09 0.29
C LYS A 6 -13.79 -6.15 0.19
N LYS A 7 -13.27 -6.08 -1.04
CA LYS A 7 -11.82 -6.08 -1.33
C LYS A 7 -11.05 -5.06 -0.47
N ALA A 8 -11.66 -3.92 -0.16
CA ALA A 8 -11.09 -2.94 0.74
C ALA A 8 -10.98 -3.44 2.20
N ASP A 9 -11.95 -4.19 2.75
CA ASP A 9 -11.82 -4.83 4.09
C ASP A 9 -10.65 -5.83 4.14
N LEU A 10 -10.38 -6.47 3.00
CA LEU A 10 -9.28 -7.41 2.85
C LEU A 10 -7.95 -6.66 2.70
N LEU A 11 -7.85 -5.64 1.86
CA LEU A 11 -6.59 -4.92 1.64
C LEU A 11 -6.21 -4.04 2.83
N LEU A 12 -7.18 -3.44 3.50
CA LEU A 12 -6.97 -2.47 4.57
C LEU A 12 -6.88 -3.16 5.93
N HIS A 13 -6.07 -4.21 6.00
CA HIS A 13 -5.50 -4.66 7.27
C HIS A 13 -4.01 -4.32 7.23
N PRO A 14 -3.44 -3.71 8.28
CA PRO A 14 -2.10 -3.11 8.21
C PRO A 14 -1.03 -4.05 7.64
N VAL A 15 -1.03 -5.31 8.09
CA VAL A 15 -0.08 -6.32 7.59
C VAL A 15 -0.35 -6.74 6.15
N ARG A 16 -1.62 -6.87 5.72
CA ARG A 16 -1.96 -7.31 4.36
C ARG A 16 -1.64 -6.22 3.33
N MET A 17 -1.89 -4.97 3.68
CA MET A 17 -1.52 -3.83 2.86
C MET A 17 -0.01 -3.78 2.61
N ARG A 18 0.80 -3.95 3.68
CA ARG A 18 2.26 -3.98 3.57
C ARG A 18 2.78 -5.14 2.74
N ILE A 19 2.21 -6.34 2.91
CA ILE A 19 2.55 -7.51 2.08
C ILE A 19 2.25 -7.21 0.60
N VAL A 20 1.05 -6.69 0.30
CA VAL A 20 0.65 -6.38 -1.07
C VAL A 20 1.53 -5.28 -1.67
N GLN A 21 1.84 -4.22 -0.92
CA GLN A 21 2.74 -3.15 -1.37
C GLN A 21 4.13 -3.71 -1.72
N ALA A 22 4.73 -4.51 -0.84
CA ALA A 22 6.01 -5.17 -1.11
C ALA A 22 5.93 -6.04 -2.37
N LEU A 23 4.84 -6.82 -2.54
CA LEU A 23 4.63 -7.69 -3.69
C LEU A 23 4.22 -6.97 -5.00
N VAL A 24 3.83 -5.70 -4.92
CA VAL A 24 3.62 -4.82 -6.08
C VAL A 24 4.96 -4.28 -6.58
N GLU A 25 5.90 -4.01 -5.67
CA GLU A 25 7.26 -3.54 -5.97
C GLU A 25 8.14 -4.68 -6.49
N GLU A 26 8.15 -5.82 -5.81
CA GLU A 26 8.99 -6.98 -6.16
C GLU A 26 8.32 -8.30 -5.78
N ASN A 27 8.51 -9.31 -6.62
CA ASN A 27 8.04 -10.66 -6.29
C ASN A 27 8.96 -11.31 -5.26
N MET A 28 8.40 -11.74 -4.14
CA MET A 28 9.18 -12.21 -2.99
C MET A 28 8.73 -13.58 -2.51
N THR A 29 9.64 -14.33 -1.88
CA THR A 29 9.25 -15.53 -1.12
C THR A 29 8.66 -15.13 0.24
N ALA A 30 8.04 -16.08 0.94
CA ALA A 30 7.60 -15.85 2.32
C ALA A 30 8.77 -15.43 3.22
N TYR A 31 9.98 -15.99 2.99
CA TYR A 31 11.18 -15.61 3.72
C TYR A 31 11.62 -14.17 3.40
N GLY A 32 11.62 -13.80 2.11
CA GLY A 32 11.92 -12.42 1.69
C GLY A 32 10.98 -11.40 2.34
N LEU A 33 9.68 -11.69 2.38
CA LEU A 33 8.69 -10.83 3.04
C LEU A 33 8.91 -10.69 4.54
N ILE A 34 9.34 -11.76 5.23
CA ILE A 34 9.68 -11.70 6.67
C ILE A 34 10.92 -10.85 6.90
N HIS A 35 11.88 -10.89 5.97
CA HIS A 35 13.09 -10.08 6.06
C HIS A 35 12.82 -8.60 5.76
N GLU A 36 11.92 -8.30 4.82
CA GLU A 36 11.50 -6.95 4.48
C GLU A 36 10.64 -6.35 5.61
N LEU A 37 9.64 -7.11 6.08
CA LEU A 37 8.68 -6.68 7.09
C LEU A 37 9.05 -7.25 8.48
N LYS A 38 10.23 -6.86 8.98
CA LYS A 38 10.88 -7.44 10.19
C LYS A 38 10.05 -7.38 11.46
N ASP A 39 9.11 -6.44 11.54
CA ASP A 39 8.20 -6.25 12.67
C ASP A 39 6.97 -7.18 12.63
N VAL A 40 6.75 -7.92 11.53
CA VAL A 40 5.62 -8.86 11.39
C VAL A 40 6.04 -10.26 11.85
N PRO A 41 5.40 -10.84 12.89
CA PRO A 41 5.72 -12.19 13.33
C PRO A 41 5.49 -13.23 12.22
N GLN A 42 6.37 -14.22 12.13
CA GLN A 42 6.33 -15.27 11.10
C GLN A 42 4.96 -15.98 11.01
N ALA A 43 4.38 -16.37 12.14
CA ALA A 43 3.06 -17.01 12.16
C ALA A 43 1.94 -16.08 11.61
N THR A 44 2.04 -14.78 11.88
CA THR A 44 1.13 -13.78 11.33
C THR A 44 1.33 -13.64 9.82
N MET A 45 2.58 -13.59 9.35
CA MET A 45 2.92 -13.51 7.93
C MET A 45 2.27 -14.65 7.13
N TYR A 46 2.48 -15.91 7.54
CA TYR A 46 1.89 -17.05 6.85
C TYR A 46 0.36 -17.03 6.84
N ARG A 47 -0.27 -16.64 7.97
CA ARG A 47 -1.73 -16.50 8.04
C ARG A 47 -2.26 -15.45 7.06
N GLN A 48 -1.57 -14.30 6.94
CA GLN A 48 -1.96 -13.25 6.01
C GLN A 48 -1.73 -13.66 4.55
N LEU A 49 -0.60 -14.31 4.23
CA LEU A 49 -0.33 -14.85 2.89
C LEU A 49 -1.40 -15.85 2.46
N GLN A 50 -1.78 -16.79 3.32
CA GLN A 50 -2.87 -17.73 3.04
C GLN A 50 -4.19 -17.03 2.76
N THR A 51 -4.49 -15.97 3.53
CA THR A 51 -5.71 -15.16 3.32
C THR A 51 -5.65 -14.46 1.96
N LEU A 52 -4.54 -13.80 1.64
CA LEU A 52 -4.37 -13.07 0.38
C LEU A 52 -4.41 -14.00 -0.85
N LEU A 53 -3.83 -15.20 -0.75
CA LEU A 53 -3.91 -16.24 -1.80
C LEU A 53 -5.33 -16.72 -2.02
N LYS A 54 -6.04 -17.02 -0.93
CA LYS A 54 -7.42 -17.52 -0.98
C LYS A 54 -8.37 -16.51 -1.65
N GLU A 55 -8.14 -15.23 -1.41
CA GLU A 55 -8.94 -14.14 -1.97
C GLU A 55 -8.39 -13.63 -3.32
N GLU A 56 -7.43 -14.35 -3.92
CA GLU A 56 -6.85 -14.06 -5.25
C GLU A 56 -6.22 -12.66 -5.38
N LEU A 57 -5.82 -12.06 -4.26
CA LEU A 57 -5.14 -10.76 -4.22
C LEU A 57 -3.64 -10.91 -4.54
N ILE A 58 -3.09 -12.08 -4.27
CA ILE A 58 -1.72 -12.47 -4.63
C ILE A 58 -1.76 -13.85 -5.27
N GLN A 59 -0.71 -14.18 -6.00
CA GLN A 59 -0.56 -15.46 -6.68
C GLN A 59 0.85 -16.02 -6.51
N VAL A 60 0.98 -17.34 -6.67
CA VAL A 60 2.28 -17.99 -6.80
C VAL A 60 2.70 -17.85 -8.25
N ILE A 61 3.82 -17.16 -8.49
CA ILE A 61 4.34 -16.94 -9.86
C ILE A 61 5.42 -17.95 -10.24
N GLU A 62 6.08 -18.53 -9.24
CA GLU A 62 7.19 -19.46 -9.42
C GLU A 62 7.32 -20.34 -8.17
N GLU A 63 7.72 -21.60 -8.36
CA GLU A 63 8.12 -22.51 -7.30
C GLU A 63 9.60 -22.86 -7.48
N LYS A 64 10.41 -22.64 -6.44
CA LYS A 64 11.85 -22.90 -6.42
C LYS A 64 12.19 -24.04 -5.47
N MET A 65 13.07 -24.94 -5.88
CA MET A 65 13.61 -25.97 -4.98
C MET A 65 14.79 -25.39 -4.19
N VAL A 66 14.63 -25.26 -2.87
CA VAL A 66 15.68 -24.76 -1.98
C VAL A 66 15.92 -25.78 -0.86
N LYS A 67 17.14 -26.33 -0.81
CA LYS A 67 17.57 -27.32 0.21
C LYS A 67 16.57 -28.47 0.42
N GLY A 68 15.98 -28.97 -0.67
CA GLY A 68 15.05 -30.12 -0.65
C GLY A 68 13.59 -29.78 -0.30
N SER A 69 13.25 -28.50 -0.12
CA SER A 69 11.87 -28.03 0.06
C SER A 69 11.45 -27.12 -1.08
N VAL A 70 10.16 -27.14 -1.43
CA VAL A 70 9.57 -26.21 -2.42
C VAL A 70 9.32 -24.87 -1.72
N GLU A 71 9.97 -23.82 -2.20
CA GLU A 71 9.74 -22.44 -1.80
C GLU A 71 8.92 -21.73 -2.88
N LYS A 72 7.84 -21.05 -2.45
CA LYS A 72 6.95 -20.31 -3.36
C LYS A 72 7.37 -18.86 -3.46
N VAL A 73 7.45 -18.35 -4.67
CA VAL A 73 7.57 -16.92 -4.96
C VAL A 73 6.18 -16.35 -5.20
N TYR A 74 5.83 -15.31 -4.44
CA TYR A 74 4.54 -14.64 -4.52
C TYR A 74 4.67 -13.35 -5.33
N GLY A 75 3.59 -12.98 -6.01
CA GLY A 75 3.45 -11.68 -6.66
C GLY A 75 2.03 -11.14 -6.49
N ALA A 76 1.88 -9.82 -6.49
CA ALA A 76 0.56 -9.19 -6.41
C ALA A 76 -0.21 -9.34 -7.73
N VAL A 77 -1.49 -9.67 -7.65
CA VAL A 77 -2.38 -9.66 -8.82
C VAL A 77 -2.82 -8.21 -9.04
N LYS A 78 -2.10 -7.47 -9.89
CA LYS A 78 -2.26 -5.99 -10.05
C LYS A 78 -3.71 -5.53 -10.26
N SER A 79 -4.50 -6.27 -11.05
CA SER A 79 -5.92 -5.99 -11.24
C SER A 79 -6.76 -6.21 -9.97
N ALA A 80 -6.42 -7.22 -9.18
CA ALA A 80 -7.12 -7.57 -7.95
C ALA A 80 -6.72 -6.69 -6.76
N VAL A 81 -5.57 -6.04 -6.77
CA VAL A 81 -5.13 -5.14 -5.67
C VAL A 81 -5.41 -3.66 -5.93
N ASN A 82 -5.64 -3.25 -7.19
CA ASN A 82 -6.08 -1.90 -7.51
C ASN A 82 -7.57 -1.74 -7.30
N ILE A 83 -7.98 -0.85 -6.38
CA ILE A 83 -9.39 -0.46 -6.23
C ILE A 83 -9.73 0.50 -7.38
N SER A 84 -10.68 0.12 -8.23
CA SER A 84 -11.16 0.97 -9.33
C SER A 84 -11.89 2.21 -8.80
N ARG A 85 -12.04 3.24 -9.66
CA ARG A 85 -12.80 4.44 -9.30
C ARG A 85 -14.25 4.09 -8.98
N GLU A 86 -14.82 3.18 -9.75
CA GLU A 86 -16.21 2.72 -9.63
C GLU A 86 -16.41 1.97 -8.31
N GLU A 87 -15.50 1.06 -7.95
CA GLU A 87 -15.52 0.37 -6.65
C GLU A 87 -15.37 1.35 -5.49
N PHE A 88 -14.44 2.32 -5.60
CA PHE A 88 -14.22 3.32 -4.58
C PHE A 88 -15.45 4.20 -4.37
N GLN A 89 -16.12 4.62 -5.45
CA GLN A 89 -17.35 5.43 -5.38
C GLN A 89 -18.57 4.65 -4.86
N ALA A 90 -18.55 3.32 -4.93
CA ALA A 90 -19.64 2.48 -4.46
C ALA A 90 -19.59 2.19 -2.95
N TYR A 91 -18.53 2.57 -2.25
CA TYR A 91 -18.42 2.40 -0.81
C TYR A 91 -19.36 3.36 -0.06
N SER A 92 -19.92 2.89 1.05
CA SER A 92 -20.68 3.75 1.95
C SER A 92 -19.76 4.73 2.68
N ASN A 93 -20.33 5.79 3.26
CA ASN A 93 -19.55 6.72 4.08
C ASN A 93 -18.89 6.02 5.29
N GLU A 94 -19.57 5.04 5.89
CA GLU A 94 -19.03 4.25 7.01
C GLU A 94 -17.83 3.40 6.56
N GLU A 95 -17.93 2.80 5.37
CA GLU A 95 -16.83 2.03 4.79
C GLU A 95 -15.63 2.92 4.47
N HIS A 96 -15.85 4.08 3.84
CA HIS A 96 -14.79 5.06 3.62
C HIS A 96 -14.10 5.48 4.93
N LEU A 97 -14.87 5.73 5.99
CA LEU A 97 -14.30 6.09 7.29
C LEU A 97 -13.49 4.95 7.89
N HIS A 98 -14.00 3.72 7.84
CA HIS A 98 -13.28 2.53 8.30
C HIS A 98 -11.94 2.39 7.57
N PHE A 99 -11.97 2.51 6.24
CA PHE A 99 -10.80 2.42 5.37
C PHE A 99 -9.77 3.51 5.64
N PHE A 100 -10.25 4.74 5.82
CA PHE A 100 -9.43 5.89 6.17
C PHE A 100 -8.73 5.71 7.52
N LEU A 101 -9.43 5.19 8.54
CA LEU A 101 -8.85 4.92 9.85
C LEU A 101 -7.75 3.86 9.79
N THR A 102 -7.96 2.79 9.01
CA THR A 102 -6.91 1.77 8.85
C THR A 102 -5.69 2.33 8.12
N TYR A 103 -5.90 3.08 7.04
CA TYR A 103 -4.82 3.75 6.32
C TYR A 103 -4.01 4.66 7.26
N HIS A 104 -4.66 5.46 8.12
CA HIS A 104 -3.96 6.32 9.08
C HIS A 104 -3.18 5.56 10.14
N THR A 105 -3.75 4.46 10.64
CA THR A 105 -3.05 3.61 11.61
C THR A 105 -1.78 3.04 11.01
N HIS A 106 -1.81 2.65 9.74
CA HIS A 106 -0.62 2.22 9.01
C HIS A 106 0.40 3.35 8.84
N LEU A 107 -0.03 4.55 8.40
CA LEU A 107 0.88 5.70 8.29
C LEU A 107 1.56 6.03 9.62
N LEU A 108 0.82 5.95 10.72
CA LEU A 108 1.37 6.15 12.06
C LEU A 108 2.47 5.13 12.38
N THR A 109 2.27 3.86 12.03
CA THR A 109 3.30 2.81 12.21
C THR A 109 4.54 3.09 11.37
N GLU A 110 4.39 3.50 10.11
CA GLU A 110 5.55 3.84 9.25
C GLU A 110 6.35 5.01 9.81
N VAL A 111 5.67 6.06 10.27
CA VAL A 111 6.31 7.22 10.92
C VAL A 111 7.01 6.79 12.22
N GLN A 112 6.38 5.98 13.06
CA GLN A 112 6.99 5.46 14.29
C GLN A 112 8.25 4.65 13.99
N ASN A 113 8.19 3.76 13.00
CA ASN A 113 9.34 2.95 12.59
C ASN A 113 10.49 3.81 12.09
N TYR A 114 10.22 4.83 11.26
CA TYR A 114 11.23 5.78 10.81
C TYR A 114 11.89 6.53 11.99
N LEU A 115 11.08 7.11 12.88
CA LEU A 115 11.56 7.91 14.00
C LEU A 115 12.31 7.10 15.09
N LEU A 116 12.08 5.79 15.18
CA LEU A 116 12.81 4.91 16.09
C LEU A 116 14.23 4.58 15.62
N HIS A 117 14.50 4.68 14.31
CA HIS A 117 15.77 4.24 13.71
C HIS A 117 16.61 5.40 13.15
N GLU A 118 16.00 6.53 12.82
CA GLU A 118 16.66 7.68 12.20
C GLU A 118 16.51 8.95 13.04
N ASN A 119 17.61 9.71 13.20
CA ASN A 119 17.65 10.92 14.03
C ASN A 119 17.85 12.21 13.22
N LYS A 120 17.46 12.24 11.94
CA LYS A 120 17.73 13.35 11.00
C LYS A 120 16.53 13.62 10.10
N THR A 121 16.11 14.89 10.02
CA THR A 121 14.92 15.34 9.25
C THR A 121 15.32 16.36 8.18
N THR A 122 16.08 15.96 7.16
CA THR A 122 16.21 16.78 5.94
C THR A 122 15.00 16.60 5.02
N ASP A 123 14.50 15.37 4.90
CA ASP A 123 13.49 15.00 3.89
C ASP A 123 12.18 14.46 4.50
N PHE A 124 12.07 14.42 5.83
CA PHE A 124 10.85 14.05 6.56
C PHE A 124 10.10 15.30 7.03
N GLY A 125 8.82 15.42 6.65
CA GLY A 125 7.94 16.50 7.09
C GLY A 125 6.47 16.18 6.83
N TYR A 126 5.59 16.87 7.55
CA TYR A 126 4.14 16.78 7.38
C TYR A 126 3.54 18.17 7.53
N GLY A 127 2.45 18.46 6.81
CA GLY A 127 1.85 19.78 6.82
C GLY A 127 0.48 19.82 6.18
N PHE A 128 -0.22 20.93 6.41
CA PHE A 128 -1.51 21.24 5.80
C PHE A 128 -1.34 22.46 4.90
N THR A 129 -1.69 22.32 3.62
CA THR A 129 -1.65 23.42 2.66
C THR A 129 -3.07 23.66 2.14
N PRO A 130 -3.71 24.80 2.47
CA PRO A 130 -5.01 25.12 1.93
C PRO A 130 -4.90 25.47 0.44
N PHE A 131 -5.85 24.99 -0.36
CA PHE A 131 -5.99 25.30 -1.78
C PHE A 131 -7.29 26.07 -1.99
N HIS A 132 -7.22 27.23 -2.66
CA HIS A 132 -8.38 27.97 -3.14
C HIS A 132 -8.36 27.95 -4.66
N LEU A 133 -9.13 27.05 -5.26
CA LEU A 133 -9.10 26.77 -6.69
C LEU A 133 -10.52 26.80 -7.27
N THR A 134 -10.65 27.38 -8.46
CA THR A 134 -11.81 27.18 -9.33
C THR A 134 -11.93 25.70 -9.77
N LYS A 135 -13.04 25.33 -10.40
CA LYS A 135 -13.25 23.97 -10.92
C LYS A 135 -12.20 23.62 -11.99
N GLU A 136 -11.89 24.58 -12.86
CA GLU A 136 -10.88 24.45 -13.92
C GLU A 136 -9.47 24.31 -13.33
N GLU A 137 -9.10 25.16 -12.37
CA GLU A 137 -7.79 25.09 -11.71
C GLU A 137 -7.64 23.80 -10.89
N LYS A 138 -8.71 23.32 -10.24
CA LYS A 138 -8.70 22.03 -9.55
C LYS A 138 -8.44 20.88 -10.53
N LYS A 139 -9.07 20.91 -11.71
CA LYS A 139 -8.84 19.90 -12.75
C LYS A 139 -7.39 19.97 -13.26
N ASP A 140 -6.87 21.16 -13.55
CA ASP A 140 -5.48 21.35 -13.98
C ASP A 140 -4.48 20.85 -12.93
N PHE A 141 -4.70 21.20 -11.66
CA PHE A 141 -3.89 20.74 -10.54
C PHE A 141 -3.78 19.22 -10.52
N PHE A 142 -4.89 18.49 -10.57
CA PHE A 142 -4.86 17.02 -10.53
C PHE A 142 -4.21 16.39 -11.77
N VAL A 143 -4.34 17.02 -12.95
CA VAL A 143 -3.65 16.57 -14.17
C VAL A 143 -2.13 16.69 -14.00
N ARG A 144 -1.66 17.86 -13.56
CA ARG A 144 -0.23 18.13 -13.37
C ARG A 144 0.37 17.34 -12.21
N TYR A 145 -0.36 17.25 -11.10
CA TYR A 145 0.02 16.43 -9.95
C TYR A 145 0.18 14.96 -10.37
N LYS A 146 -0.80 14.40 -11.10
CA LYS A 146 -0.71 13.02 -11.60
C LYS A 146 0.50 12.81 -12.50
N ALA A 147 0.74 13.72 -13.45
CA ALA A 147 1.88 13.63 -14.36
C ALA A 147 3.22 13.66 -13.60
N LEU A 148 3.35 14.55 -12.62
CA LEU A 148 4.52 14.61 -11.74
C LEU A 148 4.71 13.29 -10.97
N MET A 149 3.63 12.73 -10.42
CA MET A 149 3.72 11.46 -9.68
C MET A 149 4.12 10.30 -10.60
N GLU A 150 3.55 10.19 -11.80
CA GLU A 150 3.88 9.15 -12.78
C GLU A 150 5.36 9.22 -13.21
N GLU A 151 5.90 10.43 -13.43
CA GLU A 151 7.30 10.62 -13.78
C GLU A 151 8.24 10.04 -12.72
N PHE A 152 8.04 10.41 -11.45
CA PHE A 152 8.94 10.01 -10.37
C PHE A 152 8.69 8.59 -9.85
N SER A 153 7.44 8.12 -9.82
CA SER A 153 7.12 6.75 -9.38
C SER A 153 7.54 5.66 -10.37
N SER A 154 7.78 6.02 -11.64
CA SER A 154 8.28 5.08 -12.65
C SER A 154 9.78 4.72 -12.50
N LYS A 155 10.51 5.44 -11.62
CA LYS A 155 11.95 5.23 -11.42
C LYS A 155 12.20 3.94 -10.63
N ALA A 156 12.89 2.99 -11.25
CA ALA A 156 13.27 1.74 -10.61
C ALA A 156 14.26 1.95 -9.45
N PRO A 157 14.29 1.05 -8.44
CA PRO A 157 15.33 1.01 -7.42
C PRO A 157 16.74 1.00 -8.03
N HIS A 158 17.68 1.68 -7.38
CA HIS A 158 19.10 1.80 -7.78
C HIS A 158 19.95 2.08 -6.54
N GLU A 159 21.24 1.76 -6.55
CA GLU A 159 22.15 1.96 -5.39
C GLU A 159 22.19 3.42 -4.91
N ASP A 160 22.12 4.38 -5.83
CA ASP A 160 22.08 5.82 -5.52
C ASP A 160 20.67 6.38 -5.21
N ARG A 161 19.62 5.53 -5.13
CA ARG A 161 18.23 5.96 -4.92
C ARG A 161 17.68 5.42 -3.61
N THR A 162 17.41 6.34 -2.68
CA THR A 162 16.69 6.02 -1.45
C THR A 162 15.18 6.06 -1.68
N LYS A 163 14.46 5.09 -1.15
CA LYS A 163 12.99 5.07 -1.16
C LYS A 163 12.45 6.22 -0.33
N LEU A 164 11.57 7.03 -0.93
CA LEU A 164 10.76 8.04 -0.25
C LEU A 164 9.29 7.76 -0.54
N THR A 165 8.51 7.53 0.51
CA THR A 165 7.07 7.29 0.39
C THR A 165 6.30 8.59 0.53
N LEU A 166 5.51 8.96 -0.47
CA LEU A 166 4.55 10.07 -0.38
C LEU A 166 3.17 9.53 0.02
N ALA A 167 2.67 9.97 1.17
CA ALA A 167 1.32 9.73 1.63
C ALA A 167 0.56 11.07 1.68
N THR A 168 -0.50 11.22 0.90
CA THR A 168 -1.27 12.47 0.84
C THR A 168 -2.78 12.23 0.80
N ILE A 169 -3.54 13.20 1.29
CA ILE A 169 -5.01 13.18 1.32
C ILE A 169 -5.51 14.55 0.88
N PHE A 170 -6.44 14.56 -0.07
CA PHE A 170 -7.16 15.77 -0.47
C PHE A 170 -8.57 15.73 0.14
N ILE A 171 -8.83 16.59 1.12
CA ILE A 171 -10.14 16.71 1.77
C ILE A 171 -10.89 17.88 1.11
N PRO A 172 -12.01 17.64 0.41
CA PRO A 172 -12.84 18.74 -0.07
C PRO A 172 -13.54 19.40 1.13
N THR A 173 -13.60 20.73 1.16
CA THR A 173 -14.53 21.43 2.04
C THR A 173 -15.95 21.22 1.54
N THR A 174 -16.84 20.74 2.42
CA THR A 174 -18.28 20.84 2.22
C THR A 174 -18.71 22.23 2.66
N GLU A 175 -19.43 22.96 1.81
CA GLU A 175 -20.21 24.13 2.26
C GLU A 175 -21.33 23.71 3.21
#